data_AF-A0A061J4W2-F1
#
_entry.id   AF-A0A061J4W2-F1
#
_cell.length_a   1.000
_cell.length_b   1.000
_cell.length_c   1.000
_cell.angle_alpha   90.00
_cell.angle_beta   90.00
_cell.angle_gamma   90.00
#
_symmetry.space_group_name_H-M   'P 1'
#
loop_
_entity.id
_entity.type
_entity.pdbx_description
1 polymer ?
#
loop_
_entity_poly.entity_id
_entity_poly.type
_entity_poly.pdbx_seq_one_letter_code
_entity_poly.pdbx_strand_id
1 'polypeptide(L)'
;MNCERDILFWERKIQIAKETEMALDPTVGRAEVEKMRKEIGIMGKRMNELQREQRFLIDEMQRSIDHREIIRTKGQAIQTATKKNKRGATRLDVDKESTRMFRELNEKRQEAQLKEKLIRDSLAAIEKKTNEVETTQREVENLDEQIAELQAQLTSTQKESDQLEDEKRIKNTTLQRLRDAEKGAYKLSVSPEELNKEVTQLEEKRQALMEIMEDLTNRYPELAEDLSDIVSTLS
;
A
#
# COMPACT_ATOMS: atom_id res chain seq x y z
N MET A 1 -3.27 -31.98 -53.70
CA MET A 1 -2.09 -31.30 -53.13
C MET A 1 -2.42 -30.13 -52.20
N ASN A 2 -3.61 -29.50 -52.27
CA ASN A 2 -3.95 -28.39 -51.36
C ASN A 2 -4.50 -28.88 -50.00
N CYS A 3 -5.33 -29.92 -49.98
CA CYS A 3 -5.91 -30.44 -48.73
C CYS A 3 -4.88 -30.91 -47.70
N GLU A 4 -3.82 -31.62 -48.11
CA GLU A 4 -2.77 -32.07 -47.17
C GLU A 4 -2.02 -30.90 -46.53
N ARG A 5 -1.83 -29.82 -47.29
CA ARG A 5 -1.17 -28.60 -46.81
C ARG A 5 -2.02 -27.86 -45.80
N ASP A 6 -3.33 -27.80 -46.05
CA ASP A 6 -4.30 -27.19 -45.14
C ASP A 6 -4.45 -28.02 -43.85
N ILE A 7 -4.47 -29.36 -43.94
CA ILE A 7 -4.51 -30.26 -42.78
C ILE A 7 -3.27 -30.05 -41.90
N LEU A 8 -2.07 -30.05 -42.48
CA LEU A 8 -0.81 -29.80 -41.76
C LEU A 8 -0.77 -28.42 -41.09
N PHE A 9 -1.31 -27.40 -41.76
CA PHE A 9 -1.40 -26.06 -41.19
C PHE A 9 -2.32 -26.02 -39.96
N TRP A 10 -3.46 -26.69 -40.02
CA TRP A 10 -4.40 -26.78 -38.90
C TRP A 10 -3.86 -27.61 -37.74
N GLU A 11 -3.20 -28.74 -38.02
CA GLU A 11 -2.52 -29.52 -36.99
C GLU A 11 -1.48 -28.68 -36.25
N ARG A 12 -0.67 -27.90 -36.99
CA ARG A 12 0.33 -27.04 -36.38
C ARG A 12 -0.28 -25.90 -35.57
N LYS A 13 -1.38 -25.31 -36.03
CA LYS A 13 -2.14 -24.30 -35.28
C LYS A 13 -2.72 -24.86 -33.98
N ILE A 14 -3.31 -26.05 -34.03
CA ILE A 14 -3.87 -26.74 -32.87
C ILE A 14 -2.75 -27.07 -31.87
N GLN A 15 -1.59 -27.52 -32.36
CA GLN A 15 -0.46 -27.82 -31.52
C GLN A 15 0.09 -26.57 -30.81
N ILE A 16 0.29 -25.47 -31.54
CA ILE A 16 0.70 -24.19 -30.93
C ILE A 16 -0.33 -23.72 -29.91
N ALA A 17 -1.63 -23.81 -30.22
CA ALA A 17 -2.69 -23.42 -29.30
C ALA A 17 -2.64 -24.21 -27.98
N LYS A 18 -2.47 -25.54 -28.05
CA LYS A 18 -2.32 -26.40 -26.86
C LYS A 18 -1.05 -26.10 -26.07
N GLU A 19 0.07 -25.87 -26.74
CA GLU A 19 1.33 -25.50 -26.09
C GLU A 19 1.21 -24.14 -25.39
N THR A 20 0.55 -23.15 -26.01
CA THR A 20 0.27 -21.85 -25.37
C THR A 20 -0.72 -21.97 -24.22
N GLU A 21 -1.75 -22.80 -24.33
CA GLU A 21 -2.74 -23.05 -23.26
C GLU A 21 -2.07 -23.68 -22.04
N MET A 22 -1.20 -24.68 -22.24
CA MET A 22 -0.43 -25.28 -21.15
C MET A 22 0.59 -24.32 -20.53
N ALA A 23 1.17 -23.41 -21.32
CA ALA A 23 2.09 -22.39 -20.82
C ALA A 23 1.36 -21.25 -20.06
N LEU A 24 0.10 -21.00 -20.40
CA LEU A 24 -0.77 -20.00 -19.78
C LEU A 24 -1.60 -20.57 -18.62
N ASP A 25 -1.61 -21.89 -18.41
CA ASP A 25 -2.41 -22.54 -17.38
C ASP A 25 -1.94 -22.15 -15.96
N PRO A 26 -2.73 -21.36 -15.21
CA PRO A 26 -2.41 -20.93 -13.84
C PRO A 26 -2.49 -22.07 -12.81
N THR A 27 -2.86 -23.28 -13.25
CA THR A 27 -3.01 -24.47 -12.41
C THR A 27 -1.71 -25.26 -12.32
N VAL A 28 -0.85 -25.16 -13.35
CA VAL A 28 0.49 -25.75 -13.35
C VAL A 28 1.36 -25.02 -12.30
N GLY A 29 1.93 -25.76 -11.36
CA GLY A 29 2.75 -25.19 -10.27
C GLY A 29 1.94 -24.69 -9.06
N ARG A 30 0.60 -24.69 -9.10
CA ARG A 30 -0.23 -24.25 -7.96
C ARG A 30 0.03 -25.06 -6.67
N ALA A 31 0.25 -26.37 -6.82
CA ALA A 31 0.58 -27.24 -5.68
C ALA A 31 1.96 -26.90 -5.06
N GLU A 32 2.91 -26.49 -5.90
CA GLU A 32 4.25 -26.11 -5.46
C GLU A 32 4.24 -24.73 -4.80
N VAL A 33 3.51 -23.77 -5.36
CA VAL A 33 3.26 -22.45 -4.74
C VAL A 33 2.58 -22.60 -3.38
N GLU A 34 1.59 -23.48 -3.26
CA GLU A 34 0.90 -23.72 -1.99
C GLU A 34 1.81 -24.39 -0.95
N LYS A 35 2.70 -25.29 -1.38
CA LYS A 35 3.73 -25.88 -0.52
C LYS A 35 4.71 -24.81 -0.02
N MET A 36 5.20 -23.96 -0.92
CA MET A 36 6.08 -22.84 -0.57
C MET A 36 5.42 -21.86 0.41
N ARG A 37 4.14 -21.54 0.21
CA ARG A 37 3.37 -20.69 1.15
C ARG A 37 3.30 -21.28 2.55
N LYS A 38 3.04 -22.59 2.66
CA LYS A 38 3.04 -23.28 3.97
C LYS A 38 4.41 -23.25 4.62
N GLU A 39 5.47 -23.47 3.86
CA GLU A 39 6.84 -23.44 4.35
C GLU A 39 7.25 -22.04 4.84
N ILE A 40 6.90 -20.98 4.11
CA ILE A 40 7.06 -19.59 4.57
C ILE A 40 6.34 -19.37 5.91
N GLY A 41 5.13 -19.89 6.07
CA GLY A 41 4.39 -19.82 7.33
C GLY A 41 5.09 -20.54 8.50
N ILE A 42 5.68 -21.71 8.24
CA ILE A 42 6.46 -22.47 9.24
C ILE A 42 7.74 -21.72 9.61
N MET A 43 8.48 -21.22 8.60
CA MET A 43 9.69 -20.43 8.82
C MET A 43 9.39 -19.15 9.61
N GLY A 44 8.27 -18.48 9.34
CA GLY A 44 7.82 -17.32 10.11
C GLY A 44 7.54 -17.64 11.58
N LYS A 45 6.89 -18.77 11.87
CA LYS A 45 6.70 -19.24 13.26
C LYS A 45 8.04 -19.54 13.94
N ARG A 46 8.94 -20.23 13.24
CA ARG A 46 10.28 -20.56 13.76
C ARG A 46 11.11 -19.31 14.06
N MET A 47 11.03 -18.30 13.20
CA MET A 47 11.69 -17.01 13.44
C MET A 47 11.16 -16.34 14.71
N ASN A 48 9.84 -16.35 14.92
CA ASN A 48 9.23 -15.78 16.13
C ASN A 48 9.66 -16.52 17.41
N GLU A 49 9.77 -17.84 17.36
CA GLU A 49 10.30 -18.65 18.47
C GLU A 49 11.75 -18.30 18.79
N LEU A 50 12.61 -18.27 17.77
CA LEU A 50 14.02 -17.91 17.93
C LEU A 50 14.20 -16.50 18.52
N GLN A 51 13.38 -15.54 18.10
CA GLN A 51 13.38 -14.20 18.69
C GLN A 51 12.95 -14.18 20.16
N ARG A 52 12.01 -15.05 20.56
CA ARG A 52 11.62 -15.19 21.97
C ARG A 52 12.76 -15.79 22.80
N GLU A 53 13.40 -16.84 22.30
CA GLU A 53 14.57 -17.46 22.93
C GLU A 53 15.73 -16.46 23.06
N GLN A 54 16.00 -15.68 22.01
CA GLN A 54 17.02 -14.63 22.05
C GLN A 54 16.71 -13.57 23.11
N ARG A 55 15.47 -13.11 23.23
CA ARG A 55 15.07 -12.16 24.27
C ARG A 55 15.25 -12.75 25.67
N PHE A 56 14.89 -14.02 25.87
CA PHE A 56 15.10 -14.71 27.13
C PHE A 56 16.59 -14.79 27.50
N LEU A 57 17.45 -15.14 26.55
CA LEU A 57 18.90 -15.20 26.76
C LEU A 57 19.50 -13.84 27.13
N ILE A 58 19.02 -12.76 26.49
CA ILE A 58 19.46 -11.40 26.82
C ILE A 58 19.05 -11.04 28.26
N ASP A 59 17.83 -11.37 28.69
CA ASP A 59 17.37 -11.13 30.06
C ASP A 59 18.21 -11.90 31.09
N GLU A 60 18.49 -13.19 30.83
CA GLU A 60 19.33 -14.01 31.70
C GLU A 60 20.77 -13.48 31.78
N MET A 61 21.32 -13.05 30.64
CA MET A 61 22.64 -12.43 30.57
C MET A 61 22.68 -11.13 31.39
N GLN A 62 21.64 -10.29 31.29
CA GLN A 62 21.54 -9.05 32.07
C GLN A 62 21.50 -9.34 33.57
N ARG A 63 20.66 -10.30 34.01
CA ARG A 63 20.62 -10.71 35.42
C ARG A 63 21.97 -11.22 35.93
N SER A 64 22.72 -11.95 35.09
CA SER A 64 24.07 -12.42 35.43
C SER A 64 25.06 -11.27 35.58
N ILE A 65 24.99 -10.27 34.71
CA ILE A 65 25.80 -9.05 34.79
C ILE A 65 25.47 -8.28 36.08
N ASP A 66 24.18 -8.05 36.34
CA ASP A 66 23.71 -7.35 37.54
C ASP A 66 24.18 -8.07 38.81
N HIS A 67 24.06 -9.40 38.84
CA HIS A 67 24.54 -10.20 39.97
C HIS A 67 26.05 -10.06 40.20
N ARG A 68 26.86 -10.10 39.12
CA ARG A 68 28.31 -9.86 39.20
C ARG A 68 28.63 -8.45 39.67
N GLU A 69 27.87 -7.45 39.23
CA GLU A 69 28.05 -6.07 39.66
C GLU A 69 27.72 -5.87 41.13
N ILE A 70 26.64 -6.49 41.63
CA ILE A 70 26.29 -6.51 43.05
C ILE A 70 27.40 -7.18 43.89
N ILE A 71 27.92 -8.33 43.46
CA ILE A 71 29.04 -8.99 44.16
C ILE A 71 30.26 -8.09 44.18
N ARG A 72 30.60 -7.47 43.05
CA ARG A 72 31.77 -6.58 42.92
C ARG A 72 31.65 -5.36 43.83
N THR A 73 30.51 -4.69 43.82
CA THR A 73 30.26 -3.51 44.68
C THR A 73 30.26 -3.88 46.15
N LYS A 74 29.60 -4.98 46.54
CA LYS A 74 29.68 -5.50 47.93
C LYS A 74 31.11 -5.86 48.33
N GLY A 75 31.85 -6.54 47.45
CA GLY A 75 33.25 -6.90 47.67
C GLY A 75 34.15 -5.67 47.83
N GLN A 76 33.98 -4.65 47.00
CA GLN A 76 34.67 -3.37 47.12
C GLN A 76 34.31 -2.64 48.42
N ALA A 77 33.03 -2.57 48.77
CA ALA A 77 32.58 -1.96 50.02
C ALA A 77 33.22 -2.64 51.25
N ILE A 78 33.22 -3.98 51.30
CA ILE A 78 33.86 -4.76 52.38
C ILE A 78 35.36 -4.51 52.41
N GLN A 79 36.05 -4.51 51.26
CA GLN A 79 37.48 -4.23 51.17
C GLN A 79 37.82 -2.80 51.62
N THR A 80 37.01 -1.80 51.25
CA THR A 80 37.20 -0.40 51.68
C THR A 80 36.94 -0.24 53.18
N ALA A 81 35.93 -0.90 53.74
CA ALA A 81 35.65 -0.87 55.18
C ALA A 81 36.77 -1.56 55.98
N THR A 82 37.27 -2.71 55.53
CA THR A 82 38.38 -3.43 56.18
C THR A 82 39.73 -2.71 56.03
N LYS A 83 39.98 -2.01 54.92
CA LYS A 83 41.17 -1.16 54.74
C LYS A 83 41.12 0.09 55.61
N LYS A 84 39.97 0.80 55.65
CA LYS A 84 39.77 1.99 56.51
C LYS A 84 39.87 1.67 58.00
N ASN A 85 39.44 0.48 58.43
CA ASN A 85 39.52 0.06 59.83
C ASN A 85 40.93 -0.33 60.32
N LYS A 86 41.94 -0.48 59.43
CA LYS A 86 43.29 -0.93 59.84
C LYS A 86 44.34 0.17 59.93
N ARG A 87 44.20 1.27 59.17
CA ARG A 87 45.03 2.47 59.27
C ARG A 87 44.19 3.67 58.84
N GLY A 88 44.08 4.70 59.68
CA GLY A 88 43.47 5.97 59.28
C GLY A 88 44.14 6.50 58.01
N ALA A 89 43.38 7.15 57.14
CA ALA A 89 43.91 7.67 55.88
C ALA A 89 45.07 8.64 56.15
N THR A 90 46.25 8.32 55.62
CA THR A 90 47.43 9.18 55.78
C THR A 90 47.31 10.34 54.79
N ARG A 91 47.90 11.50 55.07
CA ARG A 91 47.93 12.66 54.15
C ARG A 91 48.40 12.29 52.73
N LEU A 92 49.36 11.36 52.61
CA LEU A 92 49.84 10.83 51.33
C LEU A 92 48.77 10.02 50.57
N ASP A 93 47.92 9.28 51.29
CA ASP A 93 46.84 8.50 50.68
C ASP A 93 45.77 9.43 50.10
N VAL A 94 45.45 10.52 50.81
CA VAL A 94 44.53 11.57 50.34
C VAL A 94 45.08 12.28 49.11
N ASP A 95 46.38 12.57 49.08
CA ASP A 95 47.03 13.24 47.95
C ASP A 95 47.07 12.34 46.69
N LYS A 96 47.33 11.04 46.87
CA LYS A 96 47.23 10.04 45.79
C LYS A 96 45.79 9.88 45.28
N GLU A 97 44.81 9.85 46.18
CA GLU A 97 43.40 9.78 45.80
C GLU A 97 42.99 11.05 45.03
N SER A 98 43.42 12.23 45.49
CA SER A 98 43.15 13.51 44.85
C SER A 98 43.73 13.58 43.44
N THR A 99 44.99 13.20 43.26
CA THR A 99 45.63 13.16 41.93
C THR A 99 44.98 12.15 40.99
N ARG A 100 44.53 10.99 41.50
CA ARG A 100 43.74 10.02 40.73
C ARG A 100 42.40 10.62 40.28
N MET A 101 41.66 11.23 41.21
CA MET A 101 40.37 11.86 40.91
C MET A 101 40.51 13.02 39.92
N PHE A 102 41.57 13.81 40.00
CA PHE A 102 41.86 14.86 39.01
C PHE A 102 42.10 14.29 37.62
N ARG A 103 42.84 13.17 37.51
CA ARG A 103 43.04 12.49 36.22
C ARG A 103 41.73 11.95 35.66
N GLU A 104 40.96 11.21 36.46
CA GLU A 104 39.66 10.66 36.08
C GLU A 104 38.67 11.76 35.65
N LEU A 105 38.63 12.89 36.40
CA LEU A 105 37.80 14.04 36.07
C LEU A 105 38.18 14.64 34.71
N ASN A 106 39.48 14.77 34.44
CA ASN A 106 39.96 15.35 33.19
C ASN A 106 39.70 14.42 31.99
N GLU A 107 39.88 13.11 32.17
CA GLU A 107 39.50 12.10 31.17
C GLU A 107 38.00 12.14 30.87
N LYS A 108 37.16 12.18 31.92
CA LYS A 108 35.70 12.29 31.77
C LYS A 108 35.27 13.60 31.10
N ARG A 109 35.96 14.71 31.39
CA ARG A 109 35.72 15.99 30.72
C ARG A 109 36.04 15.93 29.23
N GLN A 110 37.15 15.29 28.84
CA GLN A 110 37.50 15.10 27.44
C GLN A 110 36.47 14.18 26.74
N GLU A 111 36.07 13.09 27.39
CA GLU A 111 35.05 12.18 26.87
C GLU A 111 33.70 12.90 26.66
N ALA A 112 33.28 13.72 27.61
CA ALA A 112 32.07 14.52 27.51
C ALA A 112 32.13 15.51 26.33
N GLN A 113 33.26 16.20 26.14
CA GLN A 113 33.45 17.11 25.01
C GLN A 113 33.39 16.40 23.66
N LEU A 114 33.95 15.18 23.54
CA LEU A 114 33.85 14.39 22.31
C LEU A 114 32.40 13.98 22.03
N LYS A 115 31.68 13.52 23.05
CA LYS A 115 30.26 13.18 22.93
C LYS A 115 29.41 14.38 22.54
N GLU A 116 29.69 15.55 23.11
CA GLU A 116 28.97 16.79 22.78
C GLU A 116 29.20 17.22 21.32
N LYS A 117 30.42 17.07 20.81
CA LYS A 117 30.71 17.28 19.37
C LYS A 117 29.92 16.30 18.50
N LEU A 118 29.93 15.01 18.84
CA LEU A 118 29.17 13.99 18.10
C LEU A 118 27.67 14.29 18.09
N ILE A 119 27.11 14.75 19.22
CA ILE A 119 25.70 15.14 19.30
C ILE A 119 25.44 16.33 18.37
N ARG A 120 26.30 17.35 18.38
CA ARG A 120 26.15 18.52 17.49
C ARG A 120 26.22 18.15 16.01
N ASP A 121 27.17 17.30 15.63
CA ASP A 121 27.30 16.83 14.25
C ASP A 121 26.08 16.00 13.84
N SER A 122 25.57 15.16 14.75
CA SER A 122 24.36 14.37 14.51
C SER A 122 23.11 15.25 14.35
N LEU A 123 22.97 16.30 15.16
CA LEU A 123 21.86 17.25 15.06
C LEU A 123 21.91 18.01 13.73
N ALA A 124 23.08 18.47 13.30
CA ALA A 124 23.24 19.12 12.00
C ALA A 124 22.91 18.18 10.82
N ALA A 125 23.28 16.90 10.94
CA ALA A 125 22.92 15.88 9.94
C ALA A 125 21.41 15.62 9.90
N ILE A 126 20.75 15.56 11.06
CA ILE A 126 19.30 15.42 11.16
C ILE A 126 18.61 16.61 10.49
N GLU A 127 19.00 17.84 10.83
CA GLU A 127 18.42 19.06 10.25
C GLU A 127 18.55 19.08 8.73
N LYS A 128 19.73 18.73 8.19
CA LYS A 128 19.93 18.61 6.74
C LYS A 128 18.99 17.58 6.13
N LYS A 129 18.84 16.42 6.75
CA LYS A 129 17.96 15.35 6.27
C LYS A 129 16.48 15.74 6.35
N THR A 130 16.07 16.45 7.40
CA THR A 130 14.71 16.99 7.52
C THR A 130 14.42 17.96 6.38
N ASN A 131 15.35 18.88 6.07
CA ASN A 131 15.19 19.80 4.95
C ASN A 131 15.08 19.08 3.60
N GLU A 132 15.92 18.05 3.37
CA GLU A 132 15.82 17.20 2.17
C GLU A 132 14.44 16.53 2.07
N VAL A 133 13.95 15.94 3.18
CA VAL A 133 12.62 15.31 3.22
C VAL A 133 11.52 16.31 2.90
N GLU A 134 11.55 17.51 3.51
CA GLU A 134 10.57 18.55 3.23
C GLU A 134 10.57 18.99 1.76
N THR A 135 11.75 19.10 1.14
CA THR A 135 11.83 19.43 -0.29
C THR A 135 11.22 18.34 -1.15
N THR A 136 11.54 17.07 -0.88
CA THR A 136 10.98 15.94 -1.63
C THR A 136 9.47 15.81 -1.41
N GLN A 137 8.98 16.12 -0.22
CA GLN A 137 7.55 16.07 0.10
C GLN A 137 6.77 17.11 -0.73
N ARG A 138 7.30 18.34 -0.84
CA ARG A 138 6.70 19.38 -1.70
C ARG A 138 6.71 18.99 -3.19
N GLU A 139 7.76 18.31 -3.64
CA GLU A 139 7.81 17.80 -5.03
C GLU A 139 6.76 16.73 -5.28
N VAL A 140 6.55 15.82 -4.32
CA VAL A 140 5.49 14.79 -4.40
C VAL A 140 4.11 15.45 -4.43
N GLU A 141 3.84 16.41 -3.55
CA GLU A 141 2.56 17.13 -3.51
C GLU A 141 2.26 17.84 -4.84
N ASN A 142 3.25 18.49 -5.44
CA ASN A 142 3.10 19.12 -6.76
C ASN A 142 2.86 18.10 -7.89
N LEU A 143 3.48 16.91 -7.82
CA LEU A 143 3.22 15.85 -8.79
C LEU A 143 1.82 15.26 -8.63
N ASP A 144 1.34 15.10 -7.39
CA ASP A 144 -0.01 14.63 -7.12
C ASP A 144 -1.07 15.62 -7.63
N GLU A 145 -0.84 16.93 -7.47
CA GLU A 145 -1.68 17.98 -8.06
C GLU A 145 -1.73 17.89 -9.60
N GLN A 146 -0.57 17.69 -10.25
CA GLN A 146 -0.49 17.51 -11.71
C GLN A 146 -1.21 16.23 -12.16
N ILE A 147 -1.09 15.13 -11.42
CA ILE A 147 -1.79 13.88 -11.71
C ILE A 147 -3.30 14.10 -11.62
N ALA A 148 -3.78 14.79 -10.57
CA ALA A 148 -5.20 15.08 -10.40
C ALA A 148 -5.74 15.95 -11.55
N GLU A 149 -4.97 16.96 -11.98
CA GLU A 149 -5.35 17.81 -13.12
C GLU A 149 -5.42 17.00 -14.43
N LEU A 150 -4.42 16.16 -14.71
CA LEU A 150 -4.42 15.31 -15.90
C LEU A 150 -5.56 14.28 -15.90
N GLN A 151 -5.91 13.73 -14.72
CA GLN A 151 -7.07 12.85 -14.58
C GLN A 151 -8.39 13.58 -14.85
N ALA A 152 -8.53 14.82 -14.37
CA ALA A 152 -9.71 15.65 -14.65
C ALA A 152 -9.81 15.98 -16.16
N GLN A 153 -8.69 16.30 -16.80
CA GLN A 153 -8.67 16.53 -18.25
C GLN A 153 -9.04 15.26 -19.03
N LEU A 154 -8.47 14.10 -18.65
CA LEU A 154 -8.75 12.83 -19.31
C LEU A 154 -10.24 12.46 -19.20
N THR A 155 -10.82 12.59 -18.01
CA THR A 155 -12.26 12.32 -17.80
C THR A 155 -13.16 13.28 -18.59
N SER A 156 -12.81 14.57 -18.69
CA SER A 156 -13.52 15.53 -19.54
C SER A 156 -13.48 15.13 -21.01
N THR A 157 -12.29 14.82 -21.53
CA THR A 157 -12.13 14.41 -22.94
C THR A 157 -12.84 13.09 -23.25
N GLN A 158 -12.86 12.15 -22.29
CA GLN A 158 -13.58 10.90 -22.43
C GLN A 158 -15.09 11.16 -22.52
N LYS A 159 -15.64 11.99 -21.64
CA LYS A 159 -17.06 12.38 -21.67
C LYS A 159 -17.45 13.02 -23.01
N GLU A 160 -16.61 13.91 -23.54
CA GLU A 160 -16.82 14.52 -24.86
C GLU A 160 -16.79 13.48 -25.99
N SER A 161 -15.84 12.54 -25.95
CA SER A 161 -15.74 11.45 -26.93
C SER A 161 -17.00 10.58 -26.91
N ASP A 162 -17.47 10.18 -25.72
CA ASP A 162 -18.65 9.33 -25.55
C ASP A 162 -19.91 10.04 -26.07
N GLN A 163 -20.07 11.34 -25.79
CA GLN A 163 -21.17 12.16 -26.32
C GLN A 163 -21.17 12.22 -27.86
N LEU A 164 -20.00 12.40 -28.47
CA LEU A 164 -19.87 12.42 -29.93
C LEU A 164 -20.16 11.05 -30.56
N GLU A 165 -19.76 9.96 -29.91
CA GLU A 165 -20.07 8.60 -30.36
C GLU A 165 -21.58 8.31 -30.30
N ASP A 166 -22.25 8.72 -29.22
CA ASP A 166 -23.70 8.60 -29.08
C ASP A 166 -24.44 9.43 -30.14
N GLU A 167 -24.03 10.67 -30.37
CA GLU A 167 -24.63 11.53 -31.40
C GLU A 167 -24.44 10.92 -32.80
N LYS A 168 -23.24 10.38 -33.08
CA LYS A 168 -22.96 9.67 -34.34
C LYS A 168 -23.83 8.43 -34.49
N ARG A 169 -24.07 7.66 -33.42
CA ARG A 169 -24.96 6.49 -33.43
C ARG A 169 -26.40 6.89 -33.75
N ILE A 170 -26.91 7.96 -33.13
CA ILE A 170 -28.26 8.48 -33.38
C ILE A 170 -28.38 8.96 -34.84
N LYS A 171 -27.43 9.76 -35.32
CA LYS A 171 -27.44 10.25 -36.71
C LYS A 171 -27.39 9.11 -37.72
N ASN A 172 -26.54 8.11 -37.50
CA ASN A 172 -26.43 6.95 -38.39
C ASN A 172 -27.71 6.10 -38.42
N THR A 173 -28.33 5.86 -37.27
CA THR A 173 -29.59 5.11 -37.20
C THR A 173 -30.73 5.85 -37.88
N THR A 174 -30.84 7.17 -37.68
CA THR A 174 -31.82 8.01 -38.40
C THR A 174 -31.56 8.01 -39.90
N LEU A 175 -30.30 8.13 -40.33
CA LEU A 175 -29.93 8.09 -41.75
C LEU A 175 -30.28 6.75 -42.40
N GLN A 176 -30.04 5.64 -41.70
CA GLN A 176 -30.41 4.30 -42.17
C GLN A 176 -31.94 4.19 -42.35
N ARG A 177 -32.72 4.67 -41.38
CA ARG A 177 -34.19 4.71 -41.48
C ARG A 177 -34.68 5.51 -42.69
N LEU A 178 -34.08 6.68 -42.94
CA LEU A 178 -34.42 7.50 -44.11
C LEU A 178 -34.06 6.81 -45.43
N ARG A 179 -32.90 6.13 -45.51
CA ARG A 179 -32.52 5.33 -46.69
C ARG A 179 -33.47 4.18 -46.96
N ASP A 180 -33.94 3.51 -45.91
CA ASP A 180 -34.91 2.42 -46.04
C ASP A 180 -36.27 2.96 -46.51
N ALA A 181 -36.64 4.19 -46.12
CA ALA A 181 -37.86 4.86 -46.56
C ALA A 181 -37.79 5.29 -48.04
N GLU A 182 -36.65 5.84 -48.47
CA GLU A 182 -36.39 6.17 -49.87
C GLU A 182 -36.50 4.92 -50.77
N LYS A 183 -36.03 3.76 -50.29
CA LYS A 183 -36.12 2.48 -51.00
C LYS A 183 -37.50 1.81 -50.91
N GLY A 184 -38.46 2.40 -50.21
CA GLY A 184 -39.79 1.82 -49.99
C GLY A 184 -39.80 0.57 -49.09
N ALA A 185 -38.69 0.26 -48.42
CA ALA A 185 -38.55 -0.88 -47.52
C ALA A 185 -38.80 -0.52 -46.05
N TYR A 186 -39.08 0.75 -45.75
CA TYR A 186 -39.38 1.23 -44.41
C TYR A 186 -40.69 0.66 -43.90
N LYS A 187 -40.59 -0.23 -42.91
CA LYS A 187 -41.71 -0.70 -42.13
C LYS A 187 -41.81 0.19 -40.89
N LEU A 188 -43.01 0.71 -40.59
CA LEU A 188 -43.29 1.24 -39.25
C LEU A 188 -42.94 0.12 -38.28
N SER A 189 -41.95 0.37 -37.41
CA SER A 189 -41.38 -0.71 -36.59
C SER A 189 -42.38 -1.26 -35.56
N VAL A 190 -43.48 -0.54 -35.29
CA VAL A 190 -44.47 -0.89 -34.26
C VAL A 190 -45.85 -0.36 -34.66
N SER A 191 -46.92 -1.14 -34.43
CA SER A 191 -48.31 -0.67 -34.51
C SER A 191 -48.58 0.37 -33.40
N PRO A 192 -49.38 1.44 -33.63
CA PRO A 192 -49.65 2.45 -32.60
C PRO A 192 -50.19 1.87 -31.27
N GLU A 193 -50.89 0.73 -31.32
CA GLU A 193 -51.36 0.03 -30.12
C GLU A 193 -50.25 -0.72 -29.37
N GLU A 194 -49.30 -1.31 -30.09
CA GLU A 194 -48.14 -1.99 -29.50
C GLU A 194 -47.16 -0.97 -28.91
N LEU A 195 -47.00 0.19 -29.56
CA LEU A 195 -46.20 1.30 -29.08
C LEU A 195 -46.74 1.84 -27.76
N ASN A 196 -48.06 2.06 -27.65
CA ASN A 196 -48.66 2.52 -26.41
C ASN A 196 -48.49 1.53 -25.26
N LYS A 197 -48.59 0.21 -25.53
CA LYS A 197 -48.35 -0.82 -24.51
C LYS A 197 -46.89 -0.83 -24.06
N GLU A 198 -45.95 -0.71 -24.99
CA GLU A 198 -44.52 -0.68 -24.67
C GLU A 198 -44.15 0.59 -23.92
N VAL A 199 -44.72 1.75 -24.30
CA VAL A 199 -44.57 3.01 -23.56
C VAL A 199 -45.11 2.88 -22.14
N THR A 200 -46.32 2.35 -21.93
CA THR A 200 -46.86 2.14 -20.57
C THR A 200 -45.98 1.22 -19.72
N GLN A 201 -45.43 0.14 -20.30
CA GLN A 201 -44.53 -0.75 -19.57
C GLN A 201 -43.19 -0.10 -19.24
N LEU A 202 -42.68 0.77 -20.10
CA LEU A 202 -41.45 1.52 -19.84
C LEU A 202 -41.69 2.59 -18.77
N GLU A 203 -42.85 3.24 -18.78
CA GLU A 203 -43.27 4.20 -17.75
C GLU A 203 -43.38 3.54 -16.37
N GLU A 204 -44.00 2.35 -16.30
CA GLU A 204 -44.10 1.54 -15.07
C GLU A 204 -42.71 1.13 -14.55
N LYS A 205 -41.81 0.67 -15.45
CA LYS A 205 -40.43 0.33 -15.06
C LYS A 205 -39.64 1.55 -14.60
N ARG A 206 -39.82 2.69 -15.24
CA ARG A 206 -39.19 3.96 -14.86
C ARG A 206 -39.65 4.40 -13.48
N GLN A 207 -40.95 4.29 -13.19
CA GLN A 207 -41.52 4.62 -11.89
C GLN A 207 -41.01 3.69 -10.80
N ALA A 208 -40.94 2.37 -11.06
CA ALA A 208 -40.35 1.41 -10.12
C ALA A 208 -38.86 1.68 -9.85
N LEU A 209 -38.09 2.09 -10.86
CA LEU A 209 -36.69 2.48 -10.68
C LEU A 209 -36.55 3.76 -9.87
N MET A 210 -37.40 4.76 -10.08
CA MET A 210 -37.43 5.98 -9.25
C MET A 210 -37.72 5.64 -7.78
N GLU A 211 -38.68 4.76 -7.51
CA GLU A 211 -38.98 4.30 -6.14
C GLU A 211 -37.77 3.60 -5.49
N ILE A 212 -37.07 2.74 -6.23
CA ILE A 212 -35.85 2.06 -5.73
C ILE A 212 -34.73 3.06 -5.46
N MET A 213 -34.56 4.07 -6.32
CA MET A 213 -33.52 5.10 -6.16
C MET A 213 -33.83 6.03 -4.99
N GLU A 214 -35.09 6.37 -4.76
CA GLU A 214 -35.54 7.13 -3.58
C GLU A 214 -35.28 6.34 -2.29
N ASP A 215 -35.59 5.04 -2.29
CA ASP A 215 -35.29 4.11 -1.20
C ASP A 215 -33.79 3.99 -0.90
N LEU A 216 -32.95 3.92 -1.94
CA LEU A 216 -31.49 3.84 -1.81
C LEU A 216 -30.90 5.16 -1.30
N THR A 217 -31.40 6.29 -1.79
CA THR A 217 -30.98 7.63 -1.35
C THR A 217 -31.32 7.85 0.13
N ASN A 218 -32.50 7.38 0.57
CA ASN A 218 -32.91 7.45 1.98
C ASN A 218 -32.10 6.54 2.90
N ARG A 219 -31.65 5.37 2.43
CA ARG A 219 -30.86 4.42 3.22
C ARG A 219 -29.37 4.76 3.27
N TYR A 220 -28.83 5.41 2.23
CA TYR A 220 -27.41 5.73 2.11
C TYR A 220 -27.20 7.18 1.63
N PRO A 221 -27.22 8.16 2.56
CA PRO A 221 -27.06 9.57 2.21
C PRO A 221 -25.70 9.93 1.60
N GLU A 222 -24.67 9.14 1.85
CA GLU A 222 -23.30 9.38 1.33
C GLU A 222 -23.17 9.14 -0.18
N LEU A 223 -24.11 8.40 -0.79
CA LEU A 223 -24.14 8.11 -2.23
C LEU A 223 -25.11 9.04 -2.98
N ALA A 224 -25.70 10.03 -2.29
CA ALA A 224 -26.75 10.87 -2.85
C ALA A 224 -26.30 11.69 -4.07
N GLU A 225 -25.03 12.12 -4.11
CA GLU A 225 -24.47 12.87 -5.23
C GLU A 225 -24.38 12.00 -6.49
N ASP A 226 -23.81 10.80 -6.39
CA ASP A 226 -23.71 9.82 -7.49
C ASP A 226 -25.09 9.32 -7.96
N LEU A 227 -26.04 9.15 -7.03
CA LEU A 227 -27.40 8.72 -7.34
C LEU A 227 -28.22 9.84 -8.00
N SER A 228 -27.91 11.11 -7.72
CA SER A 228 -28.62 12.26 -8.30
C SER A 228 -28.41 12.39 -9.81
N ASP A 229 -27.20 12.07 -10.30
CA ASP A 229 -26.89 12.04 -11.72
C ASP A 229 -27.76 11.00 -12.44
N ILE A 230 -27.91 9.81 -11.87
CA ILE A 230 -28.73 8.74 -12.45
C ILE A 230 -30.22 9.11 -12.41
N VAL A 231 -30.70 9.72 -11.32
CA VAL A 231 -32.08 10.23 -11.24
C VAL A 231 -32.34 11.31 -12.29
N SER A 232 -31.36 12.19 -12.58
CA SER A 232 -31.49 13.23 -13.62
C SER A 232 -31.66 12.66 -15.02
N THR A 233 -31.05 11.48 -15.30
CA THR A 233 -31.19 10.79 -16.59
C THR A 233 -32.51 10.00 -16.74
N LEU A 234 -33.19 9.73 -15.62
CA LEU A 234 -34.48 9.04 -15.59
C LEU A 234 -35.69 9.99 -15.66
N SER A 235 -35.49 11.29 -15.42
CA SER A 235 -36.52 12.35 -15.51
C SER A 235 -36.81 12.74 -16.95
#